data_AF-A0A918UEX0-F1
#
_entry.id   AF-A0A918UEX0-F1
#
_cell.length_a   1.000
_cell.length_b   1.000
_cell.length_c   1.000
_cell.angle_alpha   90.00
_cell.angle_beta   90.00
_cell.angle_gamma   90.00
#
_symmetry.space_group_name_H-M   'P 1'
#
loop_
_entity.id
_entity.type
_entity.pdbx_description
1 polymer ?
#
loop_
_entity_poly.entity_id
_entity_poly.type
_entity_poly.pdbx_seq_one_letter_code
_entity_poly.pdbx_strand_id
1 'polypeptide(L)'
;MNETVVTWSRRIRRRCAQAGGLLLTFALVGLATACSREPSEKNLRSQATSPAAKSRRAVEEQKMRSLIERLAAVEGLEHVLTRLTDSCARPYNGSLFENNRSPYVLTCSMGAVAYFGVRGDITDVLPRIRAAGIAAWGPQDGEGQDMPYAAGTVTYALDYHRARGRRPDGTLMSAPALAAAGLRIDWDRPDLPLPNLIEEPGPCPPDGFFIYRRCLTAPASPMSVAAARARHGTVLSFSLGGLASSGHDYFTVPRRA
;
A
#
# COMPACT_ATOMS: atom_id res chain seq x y z
N MET A 1 -42.41 -43.85 -84.44
CA MET A 1 -41.24 -42.95 -84.30
C MET A 1 -41.78 -41.65 -83.70
N ASN A 2 -41.47 -41.19 -82.48
CA ASN A 2 -40.38 -41.49 -81.57
C ASN A 2 -40.86 -41.37 -80.11
N GLU A 3 -40.26 -42.24 -79.30
CA GLU A 3 -40.30 -42.32 -77.85
C GLU A 3 -39.28 -41.38 -77.17
N THR A 4 -39.55 -41.09 -75.90
CA THR A 4 -38.61 -40.89 -74.77
C THR A 4 -37.73 -39.61 -74.71
N VAL A 5 -37.76 -38.90 -73.57
CA VAL A 5 -36.74 -38.99 -72.49
C VAL A 5 -36.93 -37.87 -71.45
N VAL A 6 -37.43 -38.28 -70.27
CA VAL A 6 -36.83 -38.09 -68.93
C VAL A 6 -36.74 -36.68 -68.30
N THR A 7 -37.71 -36.48 -67.41
CA THR A 7 -37.59 -36.05 -66.00
C THR A 7 -36.23 -36.30 -65.30
N TRP A 8 -35.24 -35.40 -65.43
CA TRP A 8 -33.96 -35.52 -64.68
C TRP A 8 -33.28 -34.21 -64.26
N SER A 9 -34.02 -33.14 -63.95
CA SER A 9 -33.38 -31.84 -63.63
C SER A 9 -33.64 -31.28 -62.23
N ARG A 10 -34.22 -32.06 -61.29
CA ARG A 10 -34.56 -31.57 -59.93
C ARG A 10 -33.81 -32.19 -58.75
N ARG A 11 -32.83 -33.09 -58.97
CA ARG A 11 -32.20 -33.83 -57.86
C ARG A 11 -30.76 -33.44 -57.47
N ILE A 12 -30.09 -32.54 -58.20
CA ILE A 12 -28.64 -32.29 -57.98
C ILE A 12 -28.33 -30.97 -57.25
N ARG A 13 -29.29 -30.07 -57.05
CA ARG A 13 -29.00 -28.74 -56.45
C ARG A 13 -29.11 -28.66 -54.92
N ARG A 14 -29.44 -29.75 -54.23
CA ARG A 14 -29.70 -29.74 -52.76
C ARG A 14 -28.58 -30.32 -51.90
N ARG A 15 -27.45 -30.77 -52.48
CA ARG A 15 -26.38 -31.47 -51.73
C ARG A 15 -25.05 -30.72 -51.54
N CYS A 16 -24.87 -29.53 -52.09
CA CYS A 16 -23.64 -28.73 -51.85
C CYS A 16 -23.80 -27.61 -50.80
N ALA A 17 -25.00 -27.36 -50.29
CA ALA A 17 -25.23 -26.32 -49.28
C ALA A 17 -25.09 -26.81 -47.82
N GLN A 18 -24.82 -28.09 -47.58
CA GLN A 18 -24.74 -28.66 -46.22
C GLN A 18 -23.32 -28.93 -45.70
N ALA A 19 -22.28 -28.82 -46.54
CA ALA A 19 -20.90 -29.04 -46.11
C ALA A 19 -20.16 -27.75 -45.72
N GLY A 20 -20.58 -26.58 -46.23
CA GLY A 20 -19.95 -25.29 -45.91
C GLY A 20 -20.39 -24.64 -44.58
N GLY A 21 -21.62 -24.93 -44.14
CA GLY A 21 -22.19 -24.33 -42.91
C GLY A 21 -21.66 -24.91 -41.60
N LEU A 22 -21.19 -26.17 -41.62
CA LEU A 22 -20.70 -26.87 -40.43
C LEU A 22 -19.24 -26.54 -40.09
N LEU A 23 -18.39 -26.25 -41.07
CA LEU A 23 -16.99 -25.85 -40.81
C LEU A 23 -16.88 -24.39 -40.31
N LEU A 24 -17.79 -23.51 -40.76
CA LEU A 24 -17.87 -22.13 -40.27
C LEU A 24 -18.43 -22.04 -38.84
N THR A 25 -19.32 -22.96 -38.44
CA THR A 25 -19.84 -22.99 -37.06
C THR A 25 -18.83 -23.56 -36.07
N PHE A 26 -18.00 -24.56 -36.43
CA PHE A 26 -16.91 -25.00 -35.56
C PHE A 26 -15.76 -23.96 -35.46
N ALA A 27 -15.49 -23.20 -36.52
CA ALA A 27 -14.52 -22.10 -36.47
C ALA A 27 -15.00 -20.92 -35.61
N LEU A 28 -16.31 -20.62 -35.62
CA LEU A 28 -16.90 -19.54 -34.81
C LEU A 28 -17.16 -19.94 -33.35
N VAL A 29 -17.40 -21.22 -33.05
CA VAL A 29 -17.52 -21.73 -31.67
C VAL A 29 -16.13 -21.89 -31.01
N GLY A 30 -15.06 -22.13 -31.78
CA GLY A 30 -13.69 -22.15 -31.26
C GLY A 30 -13.18 -20.77 -30.79
N LEU A 31 -13.65 -19.68 -31.40
CA LEU A 31 -13.26 -18.31 -31.04
C LEU A 31 -14.05 -17.73 -29.86
N ALA A 32 -15.17 -18.35 -29.47
CA ALA A 32 -16.00 -17.89 -28.35
C ALA A 32 -15.53 -18.39 -26.97
N THR A 33 -14.44 -19.18 -26.89
CA THR A 33 -13.89 -19.67 -25.60
C THR A 33 -12.65 -18.95 -25.13
N ALA A 34 -12.24 -17.87 -25.81
CA ALA A 34 -11.36 -16.85 -25.21
C ALA A 34 -12.13 -15.98 -24.18
N CYS A 35 -13.03 -16.58 -23.41
CA CYS A 35 -13.45 -16.05 -22.12
C CYS A 35 -12.19 -16.01 -21.27
N SER A 36 -11.57 -14.85 -21.17
CA SER A 36 -10.34 -14.60 -20.41
C SER A 36 -10.53 -15.06 -18.96
N ARG A 37 -10.18 -16.32 -18.68
CA ARG A 37 -10.17 -16.83 -17.31
C ARG A 37 -9.23 -15.95 -16.51
N GLU A 38 -9.68 -15.46 -15.36
CA GLU A 38 -8.81 -14.72 -14.47
C GLU A 38 -7.58 -15.59 -14.14
N PRO A 39 -6.39 -14.99 -14.05
CA PRO A 39 -5.20 -15.75 -13.71
C PRO A 39 -5.40 -16.50 -12.38
N SER A 40 -5.03 -17.78 -12.39
CA SER A 40 -5.03 -18.60 -11.19
C SER A 40 -4.11 -17.99 -10.13
N GLU A 41 -4.35 -18.30 -8.85
CA GLU A 41 -3.46 -17.85 -7.78
C GLU A 41 -2.00 -18.28 -8.00
N LYS A 42 -1.78 -19.50 -8.51
CA LYS A 42 -0.43 -19.99 -8.85
C LYS A 42 0.25 -19.08 -9.89
N ASN A 43 -0.47 -18.66 -10.92
CA ASN A 43 0.05 -17.74 -11.94
C ASN A 43 0.36 -16.37 -11.32
N LEU A 44 -0.54 -15.83 -10.51
CA LEU A 44 -0.32 -14.55 -9.83
C LEU A 44 0.86 -14.61 -8.85
N ARG A 45 1.04 -15.71 -8.14
CA ARG A 45 2.16 -15.94 -7.22
C ARG A 45 3.49 -16.01 -7.98
N SER A 46 3.51 -16.64 -9.15
CA SER A 46 4.67 -16.63 -10.05
C SER A 46 5.01 -15.20 -10.51
N GLN A 47 4.00 -14.37 -10.83
CA GLN A 47 4.21 -12.96 -11.16
C GLN A 47 4.76 -12.15 -9.98
N ALA A 48 4.17 -12.31 -8.78
CA ALA A 48 4.61 -11.65 -7.55
C ALA A 48 6.03 -12.02 -7.10
N THR A 49 6.56 -13.14 -7.58
CA THR A 49 7.92 -13.63 -7.28
C THR A 49 8.87 -13.59 -8.48
N SER A 50 8.43 -12.97 -9.59
CA SER A 50 9.22 -12.78 -10.80
C SER A 50 10.45 -11.89 -10.54
N PRO A 51 11.50 -11.96 -11.39
CA PRO A 51 12.66 -11.08 -11.29
C PRO A 51 12.29 -9.59 -11.32
N ALA A 52 11.31 -9.20 -12.13
CA ALA A 52 10.81 -7.83 -12.21
C ALA A 52 10.19 -7.37 -10.88
N ALA A 53 9.31 -8.18 -10.29
CA ALA A 53 8.69 -7.88 -8.99
C ALA A 53 9.75 -7.80 -7.87
N LYS A 54 10.72 -8.72 -7.85
CA LYS A 54 11.83 -8.73 -6.88
C LYS A 54 12.72 -7.49 -7.01
N SER A 55 13.02 -7.06 -8.23
CA SER A 55 13.81 -5.84 -8.47
C SER A 55 13.09 -4.59 -7.98
N ARG A 56 11.80 -4.42 -8.31
CA ARG A 56 10.99 -3.28 -7.83
C ARG A 56 10.86 -3.28 -6.31
N ARG A 57 10.64 -4.44 -5.71
CA ARG A 57 10.62 -4.63 -4.26
C ARG A 57 11.91 -4.16 -3.61
N ALA A 58 13.07 -4.56 -4.14
CA ALA A 58 14.37 -4.18 -3.57
C ALA A 58 14.58 -2.66 -3.60
N VAL A 59 14.17 -1.99 -4.69
CA VAL A 59 14.23 -0.53 -4.80
C VAL A 59 13.36 0.15 -3.74
N GLU A 60 12.10 -0.28 -3.58
CA GLU A 60 11.22 0.32 -2.58
C GLU A 60 11.66 0.02 -1.14
N GLU A 61 12.13 -1.21 -0.87
CA GLU A 61 12.68 -1.59 0.43
C GLU A 61 13.89 -0.71 0.79
N GLN A 62 14.78 -0.45 -0.16
CA GLN A 62 15.95 0.42 0.05
C GLN A 62 15.54 1.87 0.33
N LYS A 63 14.54 2.41 -0.39
CA LYS A 63 14.03 3.76 -0.14
C LYS A 63 13.47 3.89 1.28
N MET A 64 12.67 2.91 1.73
CA MET A 64 12.10 2.92 3.08
C MET A 64 13.18 2.83 4.15
N ARG A 65 14.17 1.94 3.96
CA ARG A 65 15.32 1.83 4.87
C ARG A 65 16.11 3.13 4.96
N SER A 66 16.39 3.77 3.83
CA SER A 66 17.10 5.05 3.80
C SER A 66 16.35 6.15 4.57
N LEU A 67 15.02 6.23 4.46
CA LEU A 67 14.22 7.18 5.24
C LEU A 67 14.25 6.87 6.74
N ILE A 68 14.18 5.59 7.12
CA ILE A 68 14.26 5.15 8.52
C ILE A 68 15.64 5.47 9.09
N GLU A 69 16.73 5.20 8.34
CA GLU A 69 18.11 5.51 8.74
C GLU A 69 18.32 7.01 8.93
N ARG A 70 17.77 7.84 8.02
CA ARG A 70 17.81 9.31 8.17
C ARG A 70 17.09 9.78 9.43
N LEU A 71 15.95 9.19 9.77
CA LEU A 71 15.26 9.49 11.03
C LEU A 71 16.05 8.98 12.25
N ALA A 72 16.64 7.80 12.15
CA ALA A 72 17.48 7.22 13.21
C ALA A 72 18.72 8.05 13.53
N ALA A 73 19.21 8.83 12.55
CA ALA A 73 20.33 9.74 12.73
C ALA A 73 19.96 11.05 13.44
N VAL A 74 18.67 11.31 13.70
CA VAL A 74 18.24 12.51 14.43
C VAL A 74 18.65 12.40 15.89
N GLU A 75 19.41 13.38 16.36
CA GLU A 75 19.85 13.44 17.75
C GLU A 75 18.65 13.49 18.69
N GLY A 76 18.61 12.56 19.65
CA GLY A 76 17.49 12.40 20.57
C GLY A 76 16.57 11.23 20.22
N LEU A 77 16.79 10.55 19.09
CA LEU A 77 16.11 9.30 18.74
C LEU A 77 17.04 8.10 18.89
N GLU A 78 16.50 7.00 19.42
CA GLU A 78 17.14 5.70 19.44
C GLU A 78 16.25 4.70 18.70
N HIS A 79 16.74 4.13 17.60
CA HIS A 79 16.01 3.11 16.85
C HIS A 79 15.83 1.85 17.72
N VAL A 80 14.58 1.40 17.85
CA VAL A 80 14.21 0.23 18.66
C VAL A 80 13.99 -0.97 17.76
N LEU A 81 13.08 -0.81 16.78
CA LEU A 81 12.76 -1.84 15.81
C LEU A 81 12.09 -1.26 14.57
N THR A 82 12.13 -2.02 13.48
CA THR A 82 11.32 -1.77 12.28
C THR A 82 10.58 -3.03 11.88
N ARG A 83 9.27 -2.90 11.66
CA ARG A 83 8.42 -3.88 11.01
C ARG A 83 8.26 -3.50 9.54
N LEU A 84 8.72 -4.34 8.62
CA LEU A 84 8.47 -4.20 7.18
C LEU A 84 7.42 -5.21 6.74
N THR A 85 6.46 -4.77 5.95
CA THR A 85 5.43 -5.61 5.33
C THR A 85 5.41 -5.39 3.83
N ASP A 86 5.29 -6.48 3.09
CA ASP A 86 5.15 -6.47 1.64
C ASP A 86 4.09 -7.51 1.29
N SER A 87 3.08 -7.12 0.52
CA SER A 87 1.99 -8.00 0.14
C SER A 87 1.58 -7.77 -1.30
N CYS A 88 1.15 -8.85 -1.95
CA CYS A 88 0.49 -8.80 -3.22
C CYS A 88 -0.89 -9.45 -3.12
N ALA A 89 -1.90 -8.78 -3.66
CA ALA A 89 -3.27 -9.24 -3.66
C ALA A 89 -3.94 -8.97 -5.00
N ARG A 90 -5.08 -9.62 -5.23
CA ARG A 90 -6.01 -9.12 -6.23
C ARG A 90 -6.54 -7.76 -5.74
N PRO A 91 -6.65 -6.75 -6.61
CA PRO A 91 -7.23 -5.48 -6.22
C PRO A 91 -8.69 -5.67 -5.77
N TYR A 92 -9.12 -4.82 -4.85
CA TYR A 92 -10.53 -4.75 -4.46
C TYR A 92 -11.35 -4.30 -5.68
N ASN A 93 -12.33 -5.12 -6.10
CA ASN A 93 -13.15 -4.85 -7.28
C ASN A 93 -14.54 -4.30 -6.92
N GLY A 94 -14.69 -3.69 -5.73
CA GLY A 94 -16.00 -3.20 -5.28
C GLY A 94 -16.99 -4.32 -4.96
N SER A 95 -18.23 -3.92 -4.66
CA SER A 95 -19.36 -4.85 -4.63
C SER A 95 -19.83 -5.21 -6.05
N LEU A 96 -20.69 -6.24 -6.20
CA LEU A 96 -21.31 -6.61 -7.49
C LEU A 96 -22.08 -5.45 -8.15
N PHE A 97 -22.38 -4.38 -7.41
CA PHE A 97 -23.10 -3.20 -7.88
C PHE A 97 -22.19 -2.05 -8.31
N GLU A 98 -20.89 -2.14 -8.04
CA GLU A 98 -19.89 -1.14 -8.43
C GLU A 98 -19.15 -1.64 -9.67
N ASN A 99 -19.46 -1.07 -10.83
CA ASN A 99 -18.82 -1.47 -12.09
C ASN A 99 -17.42 -0.82 -12.25
N ASN A 100 -16.68 -0.71 -11.16
CA ASN A 100 -15.35 -0.08 -11.11
C ASN A 100 -14.27 -1.15 -10.95
N ARG A 101 -14.25 -2.08 -11.90
CA ARG A 101 -13.29 -3.18 -11.90
C ARG A 101 -11.88 -2.61 -12.09
N SER A 102 -10.94 -3.03 -11.24
CA SER A 102 -9.57 -2.57 -11.35
C SER A 102 -8.95 -2.97 -12.71
N PRO A 103 -8.15 -2.08 -13.33
CA PRO A 103 -7.40 -2.40 -14.54
C PRO A 103 -6.29 -3.43 -14.30
N TYR A 104 -6.03 -3.79 -13.05
CA TYR A 104 -5.00 -4.75 -12.67
C TYR A 104 -5.61 -6.08 -12.20
N VAL A 105 -4.86 -7.17 -12.36
CA VAL A 105 -5.18 -8.50 -11.81
C VAL A 105 -4.35 -8.83 -10.57
N LEU A 106 -3.29 -8.05 -10.33
CA LEU A 106 -2.42 -8.13 -9.17
C LEU A 106 -1.89 -6.74 -8.86
N THR A 107 -1.94 -6.36 -7.59
CA THR A 107 -1.22 -5.19 -7.07
C THR A 107 -0.36 -5.64 -5.91
N CYS A 108 0.86 -5.11 -5.83
CA CYS A 108 1.79 -5.32 -4.72
C CYS A 108 2.05 -3.99 -4.04
N SER A 109 1.94 -3.97 -2.72
CA SER A 109 2.21 -2.81 -1.89
C SER A 109 3.17 -3.16 -0.77
N MET A 110 4.00 -2.19 -0.40
CA MET A 110 4.96 -2.29 0.69
C MET A 110 4.70 -1.18 1.72
N GLY A 111 4.94 -1.49 2.98
CA GLY A 111 4.93 -0.53 4.07
C GLY A 111 5.96 -0.89 5.14
N ALA A 112 6.26 0.08 6.00
CA ALA A 112 7.09 -0.12 7.16
C ALA A 112 6.61 0.73 8.34
N VAL A 113 6.83 0.23 9.55
CA VAL A 113 6.69 1.00 10.79
C VAL A 113 7.97 0.86 11.58
N ALA A 114 8.67 1.96 11.79
CA ALA A 114 9.86 2.03 12.64
C ALA A 114 9.49 2.66 13.99
N TYR A 115 10.09 2.16 15.07
CA TYR A 115 9.83 2.58 16.43
C TYR A 115 11.12 3.15 17.02
N PHE A 116 10.99 4.25 17.75
CA PHE A 116 12.11 4.98 18.32
C PHE A 116 11.83 5.34 19.77
N GLY A 117 12.81 5.14 20.64
CA GLY A 117 12.83 5.76 21.96
C GLY A 117 13.27 7.20 21.84
N VAL A 118 12.59 8.11 22.54
CA VAL A 118 12.93 9.53 22.59
C VAL A 118 13.81 9.79 23.81
N ARG A 119 15.05 10.24 23.61
CA ARG A 119 15.95 10.64 24.70
C ARG A 119 15.66 12.09 25.08
N GLY A 120 14.99 12.29 26.21
CA GLY A 120 14.59 13.62 26.68
C GLY A 120 13.13 13.93 26.32
N ASP A 121 12.82 15.21 26.17
CA ASP A 121 11.46 15.67 25.85
C ASP A 121 11.21 15.63 24.33
N ILE A 122 10.01 15.17 23.93
CA ILE A 122 9.62 15.15 22.52
C ILE A 122 9.62 16.55 21.88
N THR A 123 9.35 17.60 22.67
CA THR A 123 9.35 18.99 22.21
C THR A 123 10.74 19.49 21.82
N ASP A 124 11.82 18.91 22.36
CA ASP A 124 13.19 19.19 21.95
C ASP A 124 13.59 18.44 20.67
N VAL A 125 12.96 17.29 20.41
CA VAL A 125 13.27 16.43 19.26
C VAL A 125 12.49 16.81 18.01
N LEU A 126 11.25 17.30 18.13
CA LEU A 126 10.42 17.71 16.98
C LEU A 126 11.11 18.75 16.06
N PRO A 127 11.77 19.82 16.56
CA PRO A 127 12.53 20.74 15.71
C PRO A 127 13.68 20.06 14.96
N ARG A 128 14.34 19.06 15.58
CA ARG A 128 15.45 18.32 14.97
C ARG A 128 14.95 17.39 13.87
N ILE A 129 13.78 16.78 14.04
CA ILE A 129 13.10 16.02 12.98
C ILE A 129 12.79 16.91 11.78
N ARG A 130 12.35 18.17 12.00
CA ARG A 130 12.18 19.15 10.91
C ARG A 130 13.51 19.45 10.22
N ALA A 131 14.55 19.75 11.00
CA ALA A 131 15.87 20.09 10.48
C ALA A 131 16.52 18.96 9.67
N ALA A 132 16.17 17.69 9.95
CA ALA A 132 16.65 16.54 9.19
C ALA A 132 16.12 16.47 7.74
N GLY A 133 15.11 17.28 7.40
CA GLY A 133 14.60 17.41 6.03
C GLY A 133 14.09 16.11 5.44
N ILE A 134 13.52 15.23 6.27
CA ILE A 134 13.04 13.90 5.85
C ILE A 134 11.81 14.03 4.94
N ALA A 135 10.93 14.97 5.27
CA ALA A 135 9.74 15.31 4.50
C ALA A 135 9.31 16.75 4.76
N ALA A 136 8.48 17.29 3.87
CA ALA A 136 7.69 18.49 4.14
C ALA A 136 6.49 18.09 5.02
N TRP A 137 6.62 18.29 6.33
CA TRP A 137 5.62 17.88 7.30
C TRP A 137 4.45 18.87 7.33
N GLY A 138 3.27 18.40 6.92
CA GLY A 138 2.01 19.15 6.91
C GLY A 138 1.91 20.21 5.80
N PRO A 139 0.78 20.94 5.76
CA PRO A 139 0.60 22.05 4.83
C PRO A 139 1.61 23.19 5.06
N GLN A 140 2.25 23.62 3.99
CA GLN A 140 3.21 24.73 3.98
C GLN A 140 2.82 25.78 2.94
N ASP A 141 3.22 27.03 3.15
CA ASP A 141 3.07 28.11 2.19
C ASP A 141 4.12 28.04 1.06
N GLY A 142 4.09 29.00 0.13
CA GLY A 142 5.03 29.07 -0.99
C GLY A 142 6.48 29.32 -0.59
N GLU A 143 6.75 29.67 0.67
CA GLU A 143 8.08 29.89 1.24
C GLU A 143 8.55 28.69 2.09
N GLY A 144 7.72 27.65 2.24
CA GLY A 144 8.01 26.47 3.05
C GLY A 144 7.77 26.67 4.55
N GLN A 145 7.06 27.73 4.94
CA GLN A 145 6.64 27.94 6.32
C GLN A 145 5.36 27.14 6.62
N ASP A 146 5.20 26.71 7.87
CA ASP A 146 4.01 25.96 8.27
C ASP A 146 2.80 26.89 8.25
N MET A 147 1.71 26.49 7.59
CA MET A 147 0.48 27.28 7.59
C MET A 147 -0.08 27.42 9.02
N PRO A 148 -0.74 28.54 9.38
CA PRO A 148 -1.31 28.72 10.71
C PRO A 148 -2.28 27.59 11.08
N TYR A 149 -2.14 27.05 12.29
CA TYR A 149 -2.97 25.95 12.82
C TYR A 149 -2.96 24.67 11.98
N ALA A 150 -1.97 24.50 11.09
CA ALA A 150 -1.90 23.35 10.22
C ALA A 150 -1.48 22.09 11.00
N ALA A 151 -2.46 21.25 11.32
CA ALA A 151 -2.21 19.91 11.84
C ALA A 151 -1.31 19.12 10.86
N GLY A 152 -0.47 18.24 11.39
CA GLY A 152 0.54 17.54 10.58
C GLY A 152 1.92 18.19 10.56
N THR A 153 2.06 19.40 11.12
CA THR A 153 3.31 20.18 11.14
C THR A 153 4.02 20.12 12.49
N VAL A 154 5.32 20.46 12.50
CA VAL A 154 6.11 20.56 13.74
C VAL A 154 5.66 21.75 14.59
N THR A 155 5.36 22.90 13.97
CA THR A 155 4.86 24.07 14.71
C THR A 155 3.58 23.75 15.47
N TYR A 156 2.59 23.13 14.80
CA TYR A 156 1.34 22.73 15.44
C TYR A 156 1.56 21.74 16.59
N ALA A 157 2.47 20.78 16.43
CA ALA A 157 2.78 19.82 17.48
C ALA A 157 3.39 20.49 18.72
N LEU A 158 4.28 21.47 18.53
CA LEU A 158 4.86 22.24 19.63
C LEU A 158 3.80 23.09 20.34
N ASP A 159 2.91 23.75 19.59
CA ASP A 159 1.81 24.53 20.15
C ASP A 159 0.84 23.65 20.95
N TYR A 160 0.54 22.45 20.45
CA TYR A 160 -0.28 21.47 21.18
C TYR A 160 0.33 21.13 22.54
N HIS A 161 1.65 20.88 22.61
CA HIS A 161 2.32 20.57 23.88
C HIS A 161 2.35 21.76 24.83
N ARG A 162 2.69 22.96 24.35
CA ARG A 162 2.69 24.19 25.16
C ARG A 162 1.32 24.49 25.75
N ALA A 163 0.27 24.31 24.94
CA ALA A 163 -1.11 24.57 25.33
C ALA A 163 -1.79 23.37 26.03
N ARG A 164 -1.03 22.30 26.34
CA ARG A 164 -1.52 21.07 27.00
C ARG A 164 -2.74 20.49 26.27
N GLY A 165 -2.75 20.56 24.95
CA GLY A 165 -3.80 20.05 24.06
C GLY A 165 -5.11 20.83 24.07
N ARG A 166 -5.14 22.06 24.62
CA ARG A 166 -6.34 22.90 24.68
C ARG A 166 -6.08 24.27 24.08
N ARG A 167 -7.06 24.79 23.36
CA ARG A 167 -7.07 26.19 22.91
C ARG A 167 -7.37 27.13 24.08
N PRO A 168 -7.11 28.45 23.94
CA PRO A 168 -7.44 29.44 24.96
C PRO A 168 -8.93 29.47 25.38
N ASP A 169 -9.83 29.08 24.48
CA ASP A 169 -11.28 28.95 24.74
C ASP A 169 -11.66 27.65 25.49
N GLY A 170 -10.68 26.83 25.87
CA GLY A 170 -10.86 25.55 26.57
C GLY A 170 -11.16 24.36 25.66
N THR A 171 -11.41 24.58 24.36
CA THR A 171 -11.70 23.51 23.40
C THR A 171 -10.47 22.63 23.14
N LEU A 172 -10.72 21.37 22.82
CA LEU A 172 -9.65 20.43 22.51
C LEU A 172 -9.01 20.77 21.15
N MET A 173 -7.68 20.79 21.13
CA MET A 173 -6.93 20.77 19.88
C MET A 173 -6.97 19.35 19.30
N SER A 174 -6.92 19.21 17.98
CA SER A 174 -6.76 17.90 17.34
C SER A 174 -5.42 17.27 17.75
N ALA A 175 -5.41 15.95 17.93
CA ALA A 175 -4.21 15.23 18.35
C ALA A 175 -3.04 15.49 17.38
N PRO A 176 -1.85 15.81 17.88
CA PRO A 176 -0.73 16.14 17.03
C PRO A 176 -0.15 14.85 16.44
N ALA A 177 0.28 14.94 15.20
CA ALA A 177 1.12 13.99 14.50
C ALA A 177 1.86 14.76 13.41
N LEU A 178 2.99 14.25 12.92
CA LEU A 178 3.58 14.78 11.68
C LEU A 178 3.08 13.95 10.51
N ALA A 179 2.68 14.59 9.43
CA ALA A 179 2.11 13.91 8.27
C ALA A 179 2.67 14.48 6.97
N ALA A 180 3.03 13.61 6.05
CA ALA A 180 3.39 13.94 4.67
C ALA A 180 2.90 12.83 3.73
N ALA A 181 3.09 13.00 2.42
CA ALA A 181 2.67 12.00 1.43
C ALA A 181 3.30 10.62 1.73
N GLY A 182 2.47 9.66 2.16
CA GLY A 182 2.89 8.31 2.48
C GLY A 182 3.72 8.15 3.76
N LEU A 183 3.82 9.20 4.58
CA LEU A 183 4.65 9.25 5.78
C LEU A 183 3.85 9.80 6.97
N ARG A 184 3.99 9.17 8.14
CA ARG A 184 3.39 9.65 9.38
C ARG A 184 4.31 9.40 10.57
N ILE A 185 4.45 10.39 11.44
CA ILE A 185 5.08 10.25 12.75
C ILE A 185 4.04 10.50 13.83
N ASP A 186 3.96 9.59 14.79
CA ASP A 186 3.13 9.72 16.00
C ASP A 186 3.94 9.32 17.23
N TRP A 187 3.51 9.69 18.43
CA TRP A 187 4.27 9.44 19.66
C TRP A 187 3.39 9.30 20.89
N ASP A 188 3.97 8.75 21.95
CA ASP A 188 3.33 8.64 23.27
C ASP A 188 3.00 10.02 23.85
N ARG A 189 1.78 10.18 24.35
CA ARG A 189 1.31 11.39 25.04
C ARG A 189 0.24 11.04 26.08
N PRO A 190 0.56 10.23 27.11
CA PRO A 190 -0.45 9.68 28.04
C PRO A 190 -1.14 10.77 28.88
N ASP A 191 -0.44 11.87 29.17
CA ASP A 191 -0.92 12.90 30.10
C ASP A 191 -1.62 14.09 29.41
N LEU A 192 -1.92 13.98 28.11
CA LEU A 192 -2.59 15.02 27.32
C LEU A 192 -4.06 14.65 27.05
N PRO A 193 -4.95 15.64 26.83
CA PRO A 193 -6.39 15.41 26.73
C PRO A 193 -6.83 14.41 25.65
N LEU A 194 -6.05 14.29 24.57
CA LEU A 194 -6.18 13.23 23.56
C LEU A 194 -4.97 12.30 23.68
N PRO A 195 -5.03 11.31 24.58
CA PRO A 195 -3.90 10.45 24.85
C PRO A 195 -3.60 9.55 23.66
N ASN A 196 -2.34 9.20 23.53
CA ASN A 196 -1.87 8.20 22.56
C ASN A 196 -0.78 7.38 23.22
N LEU A 197 -0.83 6.08 22.98
CA LEU A 197 0.18 5.14 23.44
C LEU A 197 0.56 4.27 22.24
N ILE A 198 1.81 4.34 21.83
CA ILE A 198 2.33 3.55 20.72
C ILE A 198 2.31 2.07 21.13
N GLU A 199 1.53 1.29 20.40
CA GLU A 199 1.36 -0.13 20.66
C GLU A 199 2.55 -0.94 20.13
N GLU A 200 2.75 -2.13 20.71
CA GLU A 200 3.64 -3.13 20.14
C GLU A 200 3.19 -3.48 18.71
N PRO A 201 4.12 -3.74 17.78
CA PRO A 201 3.73 -4.27 16.49
C PRO A 201 3.03 -5.62 16.68
N GLY A 202 1.82 -5.75 16.12
CA GLY A 202 1.13 -7.03 16.06
C GLY A 202 2.00 -8.12 15.40
N PRO A 203 1.73 -9.41 15.69
CA PRO A 203 2.47 -10.50 15.08
C PRO A 203 2.36 -10.45 13.55
N CYS A 204 3.38 -10.94 12.85
CA CYS A 204 3.23 -11.21 11.42
C CYS A 204 2.05 -12.18 11.26
N PRO A 205 1.01 -11.82 10.50
CA PRO A 205 -0.11 -12.72 10.33
C PRO A 205 0.32 -13.95 9.53
N PRO A 206 -0.35 -15.09 9.74
CA PRO A 206 0.00 -16.34 9.09
C PRO A 206 -0.15 -16.24 7.56
N ASP A 207 0.51 -17.16 6.87
CA ASP A 207 0.34 -17.35 5.44
C ASP A 207 -1.10 -17.76 5.11
N GLY A 208 -1.70 -17.20 4.05
CA GLY A 208 -2.99 -17.70 3.54
C GLY A 208 -3.97 -16.65 3.01
N PHE A 209 -3.84 -15.38 3.42
CA PHE A 209 -4.78 -14.32 2.96
C PHE A 209 -4.36 -13.60 1.67
N PHE A 210 -3.08 -13.69 1.30
CA PHE A 210 -2.48 -12.93 0.20
C PHE A 210 -1.87 -13.85 -0.85
N ILE A 211 -1.82 -13.39 -2.12
CA ILE A 211 -1.14 -14.11 -3.21
C ILE A 211 0.34 -14.28 -2.89
N TYR A 212 0.93 -13.24 -2.31
CA TYR A 212 2.28 -13.21 -1.80
C TYR A 212 2.33 -12.31 -0.58
N ARG A 213 3.12 -12.68 0.42
CA ARG A 213 3.39 -11.85 1.58
C ARG A 213 4.80 -12.05 2.08
N ARG A 214 5.38 -10.99 2.62
CA ARG A 214 6.58 -11.00 3.44
C ARG A 214 6.38 -10.04 4.60
N CYS A 215 6.84 -10.45 5.78
CA CYS A 215 6.78 -9.66 6.98
C CYS A 215 8.08 -9.88 7.76
N LEU A 216 8.83 -8.81 8.02
CA LEU A 216 10.17 -8.87 8.60
C LEU A 216 10.23 -7.91 9.79
N THR A 217 10.96 -8.30 10.84
CA THR A 217 11.37 -7.38 11.92
C THR A 217 12.88 -7.24 11.91
N ALA A 218 13.36 -6.01 12.08
CA ALA A 218 14.76 -5.72 12.28
C ALA A 218 14.94 -4.83 13.54
N PRO A 219 15.94 -5.09 14.40
CA PRO A 219 16.82 -6.26 14.37
C PRO A 219 16.05 -7.57 14.67
N ALA A 220 16.68 -8.73 14.50
CA ALA A 220 16.03 -10.04 14.68
C ALA A 220 15.55 -10.30 16.12
N SER A 221 16.22 -9.70 17.10
CA SER A 221 15.83 -9.71 18.52
C SER A 221 15.70 -8.26 18.99
N PRO A 222 14.59 -7.59 18.63
CA PRO A 222 14.38 -6.19 19.00
C PRO A 222 14.06 -6.06 20.48
N MET A 223 14.40 -4.90 21.05
CA MET A 223 13.76 -4.45 22.28
C MET A 223 12.27 -4.24 22.02
N SER A 224 11.41 -4.56 23.00
CA SER A 224 9.97 -4.30 22.89
C SER A 224 9.66 -2.81 23.02
N VAL A 225 8.53 -2.35 22.47
CA VAL A 225 8.05 -0.97 22.64
C VAL A 225 7.85 -0.64 24.13
N ALA A 226 7.35 -1.59 24.93
CA ALA A 226 7.19 -1.43 26.37
C ALA A 226 8.54 -1.24 27.10
N ALA A 227 9.57 -2.01 26.72
CA ALA A 227 10.91 -1.85 27.29
C ALA A 227 11.56 -0.52 26.85
N ALA A 228 11.36 -0.11 25.59
CA ALA A 228 11.82 1.18 25.11
C ALA A 228 11.15 2.33 25.88
N ARG A 229 9.84 2.23 26.13
CA ARG A 229 9.10 3.19 26.96
C ARG A 229 9.62 3.24 28.39
N ALA A 230 9.87 2.09 29.01
CA ALA A 230 10.43 2.05 30.37
C ALA A 230 11.81 2.73 30.44
N ARG A 231 12.61 2.65 29.37
CA ARG A 231 13.94 3.25 29.29
C ARG A 231 13.93 4.74 28.93
N HIS A 232 13.02 5.16 28.06
CA HIS A 232 13.05 6.47 27.40
C HIS A 232 11.87 7.39 27.79
N GLY A 233 10.84 6.86 28.43
CA GLY A 233 9.60 7.57 28.78
C GLY A 233 8.64 7.72 27.60
N THR A 234 9.14 8.20 26.45
CA THR A 234 8.34 8.41 25.23
C THR A 234 8.82 7.52 24.09
N VAL A 235 7.89 6.83 23.43
CA VAL A 235 8.11 6.13 22.16
C VAL A 235 7.45 6.86 21.02
N LEU A 236 8.15 6.92 19.89
CA LEU A 236 7.70 7.45 18.61
C LEU A 236 7.56 6.32 17.60
N SER A 237 6.51 6.36 16.77
CA SER A 237 6.38 5.50 15.58
C SER A 237 6.50 6.33 14.31
N PHE A 238 7.19 5.77 13.31
CA PHE A 238 7.34 6.32 11.97
C PHE A 238 6.82 5.32 10.95
N SER A 239 5.68 5.65 10.37
CA SER A 239 4.97 4.83 9.39
C SER A 239 5.26 5.31 7.97
N LEU A 240 5.61 4.36 7.11
CA LEU A 240 5.85 4.53 5.68
C LEU A 240 4.89 3.62 4.91
N GLY A 241 4.10 4.18 3.99
CA GLY A 241 3.13 3.41 3.20
C GLY A 241 1.81 4.15 2.98
N GLY A 242 0.79 3.43 2.53
CA GLY A 242 -0.53 3.99 2.19
C GLY A 242 -0.58 4.65 0.81
N LEU A 243 -1.76 5.13 0.41
CA LEU A 243 -2.09 5.51 -0.97
C LEU A 243 -1.14 6.53 -1.61
N ALA A 244 -0.55 7.43 -0.82
CA ALA A 244 0.35 8.47 -1.29
C ALA A 244 1.85 8.08 -1.22
N SER A 245 2.17 6.84 -0.85
CA SER A 245 3.54 6.33 -0.77
C SER A 245 3.99 5.73 -2.10
N SER A 246 5.29 5.83 -2.43
CA SER A 246 5.88 5.10 -3.56
C SER A 246 5.83 3.57 -3.39
N GLY A 247 5.65 3.11 -2.14
CA GLY A 247 5.44 1.70 -1.83
C GLY A 247 4.03 1.21 -2.18
N HIS A 248 3.07 2.11 -2.41
CA HIS A 248 1.75 1.72 -2.89
C HIS A 248 1.80 1.33 -4.35
N ASP A 249 1.24 0.17 -4.67
CA ASP A 249 1.19 -0.37 -6.02
C ASP A 249 2.53 -0.36 -6.76
N TYR A 250 3.64 -0.57 -6.02
CA TYR A 250 5.01 -0.56 -6.55
C TYR A 250 5.23 -1.57 -7.68
N PHE A 251 4.38 -2.60 -7.74
CA PHE A 251 4.33 -3.56 -8.81
C PHE A 251 2.88 -3.96 -9.11
N THR A 252 2.48 -3.87 -10.37
CA THR A 252 1.13 -4.21 -10.84
C THR A 252 1.19 -5.13 -12.05
N VAL A 253 0.22 -6.02 -12.19
CA VAL A 253 0.03 -6.81 -13.42
C VAL A 253 -1.26 -6.37 -14.10
N PRO A 254 -1.19 -5.84 -15.34
CA PRO A 254 -2.39 -5.38 -16.04
C PRO A 254 -3.31 -6.54 -16.39
N ARG A 255 -4.61 -6.26 -16.36
CA ARG A 255 -5.63 -7.11 -16.96
C ARG A 255 -5.49 -7.03 -18.49
N ARG A 256 -5.42 -8.18 -19.15
CA ARG A 256 -5.46 -8.21 -20.62
C ARG A 256 -6.89 -7.87 -21.06
N ALA A 257 -7.00 -6.93 -22.01
CA ALA A 257 -8.25 -6.61 -22.69
C ALA A 257 -8.65 -7.74 -23.64
#